data_AF-A0A2H0UPH3-F1
#
_entry.id   AF-A0A2H0UPH3-F1
#
_cell.length_a   1.000
_cell.length_b   1.000
_cell.length_c   1.000
_cell.angle_alpha   90.00
_cell.angle_beta   90.00
_cell.angle_gamma   90.00
#
_symmetry.space_group_name_H-M   'P 1'
#
loop_
_entity.id
_entity.type
_entity.pdbx_description
1 polymer ?
#
loop_
_entity_poly.entity_id
_entity_poly.type
_entity_poly.pdbx_seq_one_letter_code
_entity_poly.pdbx_strand_id
1 'polypeptide(L)'
;MLPWGAAAFKDFIDEYEEKLGPNDWPNYTLGNHDRSRLATRLGQGRARLAAMLQFTLRGMPFIYYGDELGMEDVIVPEKQCLDPWGKNLPGLGVGRDPERTPMQWDETSHAGFTNGTPWLPIAPDYKEKNVENESQNSNSMLSFYKELIHHRSNSHALLTGVYKPMESGNGHIFV
;
A
#
# COMPACT_ATOMS: atom_id res chain seq x y z
N MET A 1 10.94 -0.85 -11.23
CA MET A 1 9.53 -0.62 -10.84
C MET A 1 8.78 -0.28 -12.11
N LEU A 2 7.54 -0.75 -12.29
CA LEU A 2 6.72 -0.35 -13.43
C LEU A 2 6.60 1.19 -13.47
N PRO A 3 6.78 1.85 -14.64
CA PRO A 3 6.53 3.27 -14.76
C PRO A 3 5.09 3.62 -14.35
N TRP A 4 4.90 4.74 -13.66
CA TRP A 4 3.55 5.19 -13.29
C TRP A 4 2.82 5.71 -14.53
N GLY A 5 1.89 4.92 -15.08
CA GLY A 5 1.06 5.32 -16.21
C GLY A 5 0.05 4.24 -16.61
N ALA A 6 -1.13 4.66 -17.08
CA ALA A 6 -2.23 3.74 -17.42
C ALA A 6 -1.81 2.68 -18.45
N ALA A 7 -1.10 3.07 -19.51
CA ALA A 7 -0.59 2.14 -20.51
C ALA A 7 0.36 1.08 -19.89
N ALA A 8 1.32 1.50 -19.05
CA ALA A 8 2.26 0.56 -18.43
C ALA A 8 1.57 -0.43 -17.47
N PHE A 9 0.53 0.00 -16.76
CA PHE A 9 -0.28 -0.91 -15.95
C PHE A 9 -1.11 -1.86 -16.81
N LYS A 10 -1.76 -1.35 -17.85
CA LYS A 10 -2.55 -2.17 -18.79
C LYS A 10 -1.69 -3.25 -19.43
N ASP A 11 -0.55 -2.88 -20.03
CA ASP A 11 0.35 -3.83 -20.69
C ASP A 11 0.81 -4.93 -19.73
N PHE A 12 1.18 -4.56 -18.50
CA PHE A 12 1.58 -5.53 -17.48
C PHE A 12 0.43 -6.47 -17.06
N ILE A 13 -0.77 -5.93 -16.86
CA ILE A 13 -1.93 -6.71 -16.41
C ILE A 13 -2.42 -7.64 -17.52
N ASP A 14 -2.47 -7.15 -18.76
CA ASP A 14 -2.80 -7.94 -19.94
C ASP A 14 -1.82 -9.10 -20.11
N GLU A 15 -0.51 -8.81 -20.08
CA GLU A 15 0.53 -9.84 -20.17
C GLU A 15 0.46 -10.84 -18.99
N TYR A 16 0.13 -10.36 -17.79
CA TYR A 16 0.00 -11.25 -16.64
C TYR A 16 -1.21 -12.18 -16.79
N GLU A 17 -2.38 -11.65 -17.14
CA GLU A 17 -3.60 -12.43 -17.34
C GLU A 17 -3.48 -13.43 -18.50
N GLU A 18 -2.79 -13.08 -19.59
CA GLU A 18 -2.52 -13.99 -20.71
C GLU A 18 -1.66 -15.20 -20.32
N LYS A 19 -0.81 -15.06 -19.31
CA LYS A 19 0.08 -16.14 -18.83
C LYS A 19 -0.58 -17.05 -17.80
N LEU A 20 -1.76 -16.68 -17.28
CA LEU A 20 -2.48 -17.47 -16.27
C LEU A 20 -3.24 -18.62 -16.93
N GLY A 21 -3.19 -19.79 -16.31
CA GLY A 21 -4.06 -20.91 -16.63
C GLY A 21 -5.52 -20.66 -16.22
N PRO A 22 -6.46 -21.50 -16.69
CA PRO A 22 -7.89 -21.31 -16.46
C PRO A 22 -8.31 -21.36 -14.98
N ASN A 23 -7.52 -22.02 -14.13
CA ASN A 23 -7.78 -22.15 -12.70
C ASN A 23 -6.83 -21.30 -11.84
N ASP A 24 -5.94 -20.52 -12.45
CA ASP A 24 -4.99 -19.70 -11.72
C ASP A 24 -5.67 -18.44 -11.19
N TRP A 25 -5.27 -18.02 -9.99
CA TRP A 25 -5.82 -16.84 -9.32
C TRP A 25 -4.69 -15.83 -9.08
N PRO A 26 -4.69 -14.67 -9.79
CA PRO A 26 -3.62 -13.71 -9.63
C PRO A 26 -3.69 -13.04 -8.27
N ASN A 27 -2.55 -12.53 -7.80
CA ASN A 27 -2.49 -11.63 -6.66
C ASN A 27 -1.71 -10.38 -7.04
N TYR A 28 -2.17 -9.24 -6.54
CA TYR A 28 -1.48 -7.97 -6.72
C TYR A 28 -0.95 -7.49 -5.38
N THR A 29 0.37 -7.33 -5.30
CA THR A 29 1.08 -6.88 -4.09
C THR A 29 1.78 -5.56 -4.40
N LEU A 30 1.29 -4.47 -3.79
CA LEU A 30 1.85 -3.14 -4.00
C LEU A 30 2.80 -2.73 -2.87
N GLY A 31 2.48 -3.07 -1.62
CA GLY A 31 3.31 -2.83 -0.44
C GLY A 31 3.77 -4.14 0.22
N ASN A 32 4.91 -4.11 0.90
CA ASN A 32 5.38 -5.17 1.80
C ASN A 32 6.46 -4.63 2.75
N HIS A 33 7.00 -5.51 3.58
CA HIS A 33 8.04 -5.25 4.57
C HIS A 33 9.49 -5.16 4.02
N ASP A 34 9.68 -5.24 2.70
CA ASP A 34 11.00 -5.22 2.05
C ASP A 34 11.13 -4.07 1.02
N ARG A 35 10.09 -3.26 0.89
CA ARG A 35 10.03 -2.16 -0.04
C ARG A 35 9.49 -0.95 0.69
N SER A 36 10.10 0.20 0.42
CA SER A 36 9.57 1.54 0.75
C SER A 36 8.05 1.58 0.58
N ARG A 37 7.36 2.17 1.56
CA ARG A 37 5.89 2.21 1.62
C ARG A 37 5.28 2.83 0.37
N LEU A 38 4.08 2.36 0.03
CA LEU A 38 3.42 2.76 -1.22
C LEU A 38 3.24 4.28 -1.31
N ALA A 39 2.81 4.92 -0.22
CA ALA A 39 2.60 6.35 -0.15
C ALA A 39 3.91 7.16 -0.29
N THR A 40 5.04 6.65 0.20
CA THR A 40 6.36 7.29 -0.02
C THR A 40 6.78 7.23 -1.48
N ARG A 41 6.62 6.06 -2.12
CA ARG A 41 7.05 5.87 -3.51
C ARG A 41 6.21 6.64 -4.52
N LEU A 42 4.92 6.79 -4.25
CA LEU A 42 3.96 7.33 -5.23
C LEU A 42 3.34 8.68 -4.82
N GLY A 43 3.37 9.03 -3.53
CA GLY A 43 2.56 10.10 -2.96
C GLY A 43 1.12 9.66 -2.66
N GLN A 44 0.47 10.35 -1.72
CA GLN A 44 -0.86 10.01 -1.19
C GLN A 44 -1.94 9.84 -2.28
N GLY A 45 -2.03 10.78 -3.23
CA GLY A 45 -3.04 10.73 -4.28
C GLY A 45 -2.90 9.53 -5.21
N ARG A 46 -1.66 9.18 -5.58
CA ARG A 46 -1.39 8.01 -6.43
C ARG A 46 -1.53 6.69 -5.66
N ALA A 47 -1.18 6.66 -4.37
CA ALA A 47 -1.45 5.51 -3.51
C ALA A 47 -2.95 5.20 -3.43
N ARG A 48 -3.80 6.23 -3.34
CA ARG A 48 -5.26 6.08 -3.37
C ARG A 48 -5.74 5.47 -4.70
N LEU A 49 -5.24 5.94 -5.84
CA LEU A 49 -5.55 5.36 -7.16
C LEU A 49 -5.04 3.91 -7.29
N ALA A 50 -3.86 3.62 -6.75
CA ALA A 50 -3.28 2.29 -6.78
C ALA A 50 -4.10 1.29 -5.94
N ALA A 51 -4.64 1.71 -4.79
CA ALA A 51 -5.58 0.92 -4.00
C ALA A 51 -6.87 0.63 -4.78
N MET A 52 -7.45 1.65 -5.44
CA MET A 52 -8.63 1.46 -6.28
C MET A 52 -8.40 0.41 -7.38
N LEU A 53 -7.26 0.52 -8.07
CA LEU A 53 -6.85 -0.44 -9.09
C LEU A 53 -6.75 -1.84 -8.50
N GLN A 54 -6.01 -2.00 -7.40
CA GLN A 54 -5.82 -3.30 -6.74
C GLN A 54 -7.13 -3.98 -6.31
N PHE A 55 -8.09 -3.20 -5.82
CA PHE A 55 -9.40 -3.70 -5.38
C PHE A 55 -10.41 -3.93 -6.51
N THR A 56 -10.11 -3.47 -7.73
CA THR A 56 -10.98 -3.65 -8.90
C THR A 56 -10.48 -4.69 -9.89
N LEU A 57 -9.20 -5.06 -9.82
CA LEU A 57 -8.65 -6.15 -10.62
C LEU A 57 -9.19 -7.53 -10.20
N ARG A 58 -9.17 -8.47 -11.15
CA ARG A 58 -9.44 -9.90 -10.91
C ARG A 58 -8.37 -10.45 -9.98
N GLY A 59 -8.71 -11.33 -9.04
CA GLY A 59 -7.70 -11.94 -8.16
C GLY A 59 -7.78 -11.51 -6.70
N MET A 60 -6.65 -11.64 -5.99
CA MET A 60 -6.55 -11.35 -4.56
C MET A 60 -5.77 -10.05 -4.31
N PRO A 61 -6.40 -9.00 -3.76
CA PRO A 61 -5.66 -7.82 -3.30
C PRO A 61 -4.85 -8.14 -2.03
N PHE A 62 -3.58 -7.73 -1.99
CA PHE A 62 -2.72 -7.82 -0.81
C PHE A 62 -2.41 -6.43 -0.24
N ILE A 63 -2.81 -6.18 1.00
CA ILE A 63 -2.53 -4.93 1.70
C ILE A 63 -1.40 -5.18 2.72
N TYR A 64 -0.39 -4.32 2.74
CA TYR A 64 0.57 -4.28 3.85
C TYR A 64 0.10 -3.30 4.92
N TYR A 65 0.27 -3.63 6.20
CA TYR A 65 -0.27 -2.80 7.28
C TYR A 65 0.22 -1.36 7.17
N GLY A 66 -0.72 -0.43 7.29
CA GLY A 66 -0.48 1.00 7.13
C GLY A 66 -0.65 1.52 5.71
N ASP A 67 -0.73 0.68 4.67
CA ASP A 67 -1.12 1.13 3.33
C ASP A 67 -2.53 1.74 3.35
N GLU A 68 -3.42 1.22 4.20
CA GLU A 68 -4.77 1.72 4.44
C GLU A 68 -4.83 3.06 5.17
N LEU A 69 -3.77 3.44 5.86
CA LEU A 69 -3.60 4.78 6.45
C LEU A 69 -2.74 5.70 5.57
N GLY A 70 -2.24 5.20 4.44
CA GLY A 70 -1.25 5.92 3.65
C GLY A 70 0.04 6.22 4.44
N MET A 71 0.46 5.31 5.33
CA MET A 71 1.71 5.45 6.08
C MET A 71 2.89 5.61 5.12
N GLU A 72 3.81 6.49 5.51
CA GLU A 72 5.05 6.78 4.77
C GLU A 72 6.26 6.23 5.54
N ASP A 73 7.35 5.99 4.81
CA ASP A 73 8.63 5.59 5.38
C ASP A 73 9.05 6.58 6.46
N VAL A 74 9.53 6.04 7.57
CA VAL A 74 10.06 6.86 8.67
C VAL A 74 11.58 6.85 8.60
N ILE A 75 12.19 8.02 8.78
CA ILE A 75 13.64 8.13 8.88
C ILE A 75 14.10 7.38 10.13
N VAL A 76 14.85 6.30 9.94
CA VAL A 76 15.46 5.52 11.02
C VAL A 76 16.91 5.95 11.20
N PRO A 77 17.28 6.58 12.33
CA PRO A 77 18.67 6.92 12.61
C PRO A 77 19.56 5.67 12.59
N GLU A 78 20.79 5.78 12.10
CA GLU A 78 21.73 4.64 12.01
C GLU A 78 21.90 3.89 13.33
N LYS A 79 21.97 4.64 14.45
CA LYS A 79 22.05 4.07 15.81
C LYS A 79 20.82 3.24 16.24
N GLN A 80 19.71 3.39 15.54
CA GLN A 80 18.46 2.65 15.75
C GLN A 80 18.17 1.66 14.60
N CYS A 81 19.07 1.54 13.63
CA CYS A 81 18.93 0.54 12.57
C CYS A 81 19.00 -0.86 13.20
N LEU A 82 18.03 -1.71 12.85
CA LEU A 82 17.91 -3.06 13.33
C LEU A 82 18.11 -4.09 12.22
N ASP A 83 17.69 -3.75 10.99
CA ASP A 83 17.85 -4.60 9.82
C ASP A 83 19.33 -4.94 9.56
N PRO A 84 19.72 -6.24 9.54
CA PRO A 84 21.09 -6.64 9.27
C PRO A 84 21.65 -6.08 7.95
N TRP A 85 20.82 -5.92 6.92
CA TRP A 85 21.27 -5.37 5.65
C TRP A 85 21.68 -3.90 5.78
N GLY A 86 20.86 -3.09 6.47
CA GLY A 86 21.19 -1.70 6.79
C GLY A 86 22.41 -1.58 7.72
N LYS A 87 22.54 -2.46 8.71
CA LYS A 87 23.70 -2.50 9.62
C LYS A 87 25.01 -2.82 8.91
N ASN A 88 24.98 -3.75 7.96
CA ASN A 88 26.18 -4.18 7.24
C ASN A 88 26.63 -3.17 6.17
N LEU A 89 25.73 -2.28 5.75
CA LEU A 89 25.97 -1.28 4.70
C LEU A 89 25.44 0.10 5.13
N PRO A 90 26.02 0.70 6.19
CA PRO A 90 25.56 1.98 6.72
C PRO A 90 25.68 3.09 5.67
N GLY A 91 24.71 4.01 5.66
CA GLY A 91 24.69 5.17 4.74
C GLY A 91 24.23 4.88 3.31
N LEU A 92 24.06 3.61 2.90
CA LEU A 92 23.58 3.26 1.55
C LEU A 92 22.04 3.25 1.41
N GLY A 93 21.30 3.40 2.51
CA GLY A 93 19.83 3.41 2.49
C GLY A 93 19.20 2.08 2.04
N VAL A 94 19.91 0.96 2.21
CA VAL A 94 19.47 -0.39 1.81
C VAL A 94 18.70 -1.13 2.91
N GLY A 95 18.61 -0.55 4.11
CA GLY A 95 17.87 -1.13 5.22
C GLY A 95 16.35 -1.01 5.03
N ARG A 96 15.63 -1.98 5.58
CA ARG A 96 14.16 -2.11 5.46
C ARG A 96 13.39 -1.66 6.70
N ASP A 97 14.09 -1.05 7.66
CA ASP A 97 13.47 -0.52 8.87
C ASP A 97 12.46 0.62 8.62
N PRO A 98 12.65 1.53 7.64
CA PRO A 98 11.70 2.63 7.39
C PRO A 98 10.26 2.17 7.12
N GLU A 99 10.08 1.05 6.43
CA GLU A 99 8.79 0.44 6.11
C GLU A 99 8.26 -0.52 7.19
N ARG A 100 8.99 -0.71 8.30
CA ARG A 100 8.63 -1.61 9.41
C ARG A 100 8.31 -0.89 10.71
N THR A 101 8.23 0.43 10.66
CA THR A 101 7.93 1.24 11.84
C THR A 101 6.54 0.94 12.42
N PRO A 102 6.35 1.10 13.74
CA PRO A 102 5.11 0.68 14.39
C PRO A 102 3.85 1.36 13.83
N MET A 103 2.72 0.66 14.00
CA MET A 103 1.40 1.15 13.56
C MET A 103 0.98 2.40 14.36
N GLN A 104 0.25 3.29 13.71
CA GLN A 104 -0.22 4.56 14.26
C GLN A 104 -1.69 4.43 14.69
N TRP A 105 -1.95 4.02 15.93
CA TRP A 105 -3.31 3.72 16.41
C TRP A 105 -4.08 4.99 16.82
N ASP A 106 -3.46 5.84 17.63
CA ASP A 106 -4.09 7.05 18.20
C ASP A 106 -3.06 8.18 18.43
N GLU A 107 -3.49 9.29 19.03
CA GLU A 107 -2.65 10.46 19.32
C GLU A 107 -1.81 10.35 20.62
N THR A 108 -1.93 9.25 21.36
CA THR A 108 -1.24 9.05 22.64
C THR A 108 0.26 8.74 22.46
N SER A 109 1.02 8.67 23.55
CA SER A 109 2.44 8.35 23.50
C SER A 109 2.71 7.08 22.68
N HIS A 110 3.71 7.16 21.80
CA HIS A 110 4.05 6.08 20.87
C HIS A 110 2.92 5.65 19.92
N ALA A 111 2.01 6.58 19.60
CA ALA A 111 0.85 6.34 18.74
C ALA A 111 -0.05 5.19 19.20
N GLY A 112 -0.18 5.00 20.52
CA GLY A 112 -0.94 3.89 21.10
C GLY A 112 -0.32 2.50 20.89
N PHE A 113 0.88 2.40 20.29
CA PHE A 113 1.50 1.11 19.96
C PHE A 113 2.05 0.39 21.21
N THR A 114 2.60 1.12 22.17
CA THR A 114 3.21 0.53 23.38
C THR A 114 3.29 1.54 24.51
N ASN A 115 3.28 1.03 25.75
CA ASN A 115 3.59 1.80 26.95
C ASN A 115 5.09 1.79 27.29
N GLY A 116 5.90 1.00 26.58
CA GLY A 116 7.35 0.93 26.73
C GLY A 116 8.08 1.71 25.62
N THR A 117 9.33 1.35 25.37
CA THR A 117 10.10 1.92 24.24
C THR A 117 9.81 1.13 22.96
N PRO A 118 9.31 1.76 21.88
CA PRO A 118 9.15 1.07 20.61
C PRO A 118 10.52 0.70 20.04
N TRP A 119 10.58 -0.44 19.35
CA TRP A 119 11.80 -1.00 18.80
C TRP A 119 12.33 -0.20 17.59
N LEU A 120 11.46 0.54 16.91
CA LEU A 120 11.78 1.51 15.86
C LEU A 120 11.09 2.85 16.13
N PRO A 121 11.54 3.96 15.50
CA PRO A 121 10.87 5.25 15.60
C PRO A 121 9.40 5.20 15.20
N ILE A 122 8.60 6.07 15.81
CA ILE A 122 7.21 6.35 15.41
C ILE A 122 7.22 7.48 14.37
N ALA A 123 6.32 7.42 13.40
CA ALA A 123 6.17 8.46 12.38
C ALA A 123 5.86 9.82 13.03
N PRO A 124 6.43 10.94 12.56
CA PRO A 124 6.25 12.24 13.20
C PRO A 124 4.83 12.80 13.09
N ASP A 125 4.05 12.36 12.10
CA ASP A 125 2.68 12.79 11.81
C ASP A 125 1.59 11.93 12.49
N TYR A 126 1.96 11.02 13.39
CA TYR A 126 1.02 10.08 14.03
C TYR A 126 -0.11 10.73 14.81
N LYS A 127 0.06 11.97 15.28
CA LYS A 127 -1.02 12.70 15.98
C LYS A 127 -2.14 13.13 15.04
N GLU A 128 -1.83 13.28 13.75
CA GLU A 128 -2.79 13.68 12.72
C GLU A 128 -3.28 12.43 11.95
N LYS A 129 -2.35 11.61 11.45
CA LYS A 129 -2.62 10.39 10.70
C LYS A 129 -2.53 9.16 11.59
N ASN A 130 -3.65 8.73 12.12
CA ASN A 130 -3.77 7.50 12.90
C ASN A 130 -5.14 6.86 12.69
N VAL A 131 -5.29 5.62 13.15
CA VAL A 131 -6.54 4.86 13.01
C VAL A 131 -7.73 5.57 13.64
N GLU A 132 -7.57 6.14 14.84
CA GLU A 132 -8.64 6.84 15.55
C GLU A 132 -9.17 8.03 14.72
N ASN A 133 -8.29 8.95 14.32
CA ASN A 133 -8.62 10.13 13.53
C ASN A 133 -9.17 9.77 12.15
N GLU A 134 -8.52 8.86 11.43
CA GLU A 134 -8.96 8.48 10.08
C GLU A 134 -10.29 7.74 10.09
N SER A 135 -10.62 7.03 11.18
CA SER A 135 -11.91 6.36 11.33
C SER A 135 -13.09 7.33 11.50
N GLN A 136 -12.84 8.56 11.95
CA GLN A 136 -13.87 9.60 12.08
C GLN A 136 -13.98 10.49 10.83
N ASN A 137 -13.05 10.38 9.88
CA ASN A 137 -13.03 11.19 8.67
C ASN A 137 -13.44 10.34 7.45
N SER A 138 -14.61 10.63 6.86
CA SER A 138 -15.12 9.90 5.69
C SER A 138 -14.25 10.07 4.43
N ASN A 139 -13.41 11.10 4.36
CA ASN A 139 -12.53 11.37 3.24
C ASN A 139 -11.11 10.81 3.43
N SER A 140 -10.84 10.13 4.55
CA SER A 140 -9.52 9.55 4.87
C SER A 140 -9.11 8.42 3.92
N MET A 141 -7.85 7.97 4.03
CA MET A 141 -7.39 6.78 3.31
C MET A 141 -8.08 5.54 3.89
N LEU A 142 -8.21 5.45 5.21
CA LEU A 142 -8.83 4.32 5.88
C LEU A 142 -10.28 4.12 5.47
N SER A 143 -11.07 5.21 5.48
CA SER A 143 -12.46 5.19 5.03
C SER A 143 -12.57 4.75 3.57
N PHE A 144 -11.64 5.19 2.72
CA PHE A 144 -11.59 4.77 1.33
C PHE A 144 -11.33 3.27 1.15
N TYR A 145 -10.37 2.70 1.89
CA TYR A 145 -10.14 1.25 1.86
C TYR A 145 -11.35 0.47 2.38
N LYS A 146 -12.02 0.96 3.43
CA LYS A 146 -13.28 0.37 3.92
C LYS A 146 -14.35 0.34 2.83
N GLU A 147 -14.53 1.43 2.09
CA GLU A 147 -15.47 1.50 0.95
C GLU A 147 -15.06 0.57 -0.20
N LEU A 148 -13.78 0.50 -0.55
CA LEU A 148 -13.30 -0.44 -1.58
C LEU A 148 -13.58 -1.90 -1.20
N ILE A 149 -13.31 -2.27 0.05
CA ILE A 149 -13.59 -3.62 0.58
C ILE A 149 -15.10 -3.87 0.57
N HIS A 150 -15.90 -2.90 1.01
CA HIS A 150 -17.36 -2.99 0.99
C HIS A 150 -17.90 -3.21 -0.43
N HIS A 151 -17.49 -2.40 -1.40
CA HIS A 151 -17.94 -2.55 -2.78
C HIS A 151 -17.45 -3.85 -3.43
N ARG A 152 -16.20 -4.26 -3.18
CA ARG A 152 -15.67 -5.53 -3.68
C ARG A 152 -16.45 -6.72 -3.11
N SER A 153 -16.62 -6.78 -1.79
CA SER A 153 -17.33 -7.87 -1.11
C SER A 153 -18.80 -8.02 -1.53
N ASN A 154 -19.43 -6.94 -2.00
CA ASN A 154 -20.81 -6.93 -2.46
C ASN A 154 -20.96 -7.03 -3.99
N SER A 155 -19.88 -7.31 -4.74
CA SER A 155 -19.90 -7.40 -6.20
C SER A 155 -19.41 -8.74 -6.71
N HIS A 156 -20.31 -9.53 -7.31
CA HIS A 156 -19.94 -10.79 -7.96
C HIS A 156 -18.91 -10.58 -9.09
N ALA A 157 -19.03 -9.48 -9.83
CA ALA A 157 -18.09 -9.14 -10.88
C ALA A 157 -16.67 -8.88 -10.35
N LEU A 158 -16.54 -8.25 -9.17
CA LEU A 158 -15.23 -7.99 -8.57
C LEU A 158 -14.65 -9.22 -7.84
N LEU A 159 -15.49 -10.08 -7.26
CA LEU A 159 -15.02 -11.27 -6.55
C LEU A 159 -14.61 -12.43 -7.47
N THR A 160 -15.42 -12.72 -8.49
CA THR A 160 -15.27 -13.92 -9.33
C THR A 160 -15.40 -13.65 -10.82
N GLY A 161 -15.57 -12.39 -11.23
CA GLY A 161 -15.67 -12.02 -12.64
C GLY A 161 -14.38 -12.23 -13.41
N VAL A 162 -14.49 -12.13 -14.73
CA VAL A 162 -13.36 -12.21 -15.65
C VAL A 162 -12.82 -10.81 -15.95
N TYR A 163 -11.51 -10.69 -16.05
CA TYR A 163 -10.87 -9.49 -16.58
C TYR A 163 -11.04 -9.46 -18.10
N LYS A 164 -11.45 -8.30 -18.64
CA LYS A 164 -11.50 -8.05 -20.07
C LYS A 164 -11.04 -6.62 -20.33
N PRO A 165 -9.86 -6.41 -20.94
CA PRO A 165 -9.36 -5.07 -21.20
C PRO A 165 -10.24 -4.34 -22.22
N MET A 166 -10.39 -3.03 -22.05
CA MET A 166 -11.03 -2.16 -23.02
C MET A 166 -10.05 -1.10 -23.53
N GLU A 167 -10.26 -0.65 -24.77
CA GLU A 167 -9.46 0.41 -25.36
C GLU A 167 -10.13 1.76 -25.11
N SER A 168 -9.44 2.65 -24.38
CA SER A 168 -9.90 4.02 -24.13
C SER A 168 -9.57 4.98 -25.27
N GLY A 169 -8.61 4.65 -26.14
CA GLY A 169 -8.00 5.57 -27.09
C GLY A 169 -7.17 6.69 -26.43
N ASN A 170 -6.97 6.65 -25.12
CA ASN A 170 -6.22 7.63 -24.35
C ASN A 170 -5.23 6.94 -23.40
N GLY A 171 -3.92 7.11 -23.65
CA GLY A 171 -2.85 6.48 -22.85
C GLY A 171 -2.79 6.89 -21.37
N HIS A 172 -3.64 7.83 -20.94
CA HIS A 172 -3.79 8.23 -19.53
C HIS A 172 -4.98 7.58 -18.82
N ILE A 173 -5.79 6.78 -19.53
CA ILE A 173 -7.00 6.15 -19.00
C ILE A 173 -6.88 4.63 -19.15
N PHE A 174 -7.03 3.92 -18.03
CA PHE A 174 -7.14 2.47 -18.01
C PHE A 174 -8.60 2.07 -17.76
N VAL A 175 -9.15 1.24 -18.66
CA VAL A 175 -10.53 0.75 -18.68
C VAL A 175 -10.58 -0.70 -19.15
#